data_AF-A0AAT9HE20-F1
#
_entry.id   AF-A0AAT9HE20-F1
#
_cell.length_a   1.000
_cell.length_b   1.000
_cell.length_c   1.000
_cell.angle_alpha   90.00
_cell.angle_beta   90.00
_cell.angle_gamma   90.00
#
_symmetry.space_group_name_H-M   'P 1'
#
loop_
_entity.id
_entity.type
_entity.pdbx_description
1 polymer ?
#
loop_
_entity_poly.entity_id
_entity_poly.type
_entity_poly.pdbx_seq_one_letter_code
_entity_poly.pdbx_strand_id
1 'polypeptide(L)'
;MALRAMLAVVDAGGQAAMLAPTEVLAQQHHRSVTEMMGSSPKGDARGAETGTKVVLLTGSMGAAARRQALLDLATAEAGIVIGTHALIEDKVRFHDLGLVVVDEQHRFGVEQRDALRGKGKQPPHLLVMTATPIPRTVAMTVFGDLETSVLDQLPAGRSPIASHVVPAADKPHFLARAWERVREEVANGHQAYVVCPRIGDEEDDPKKSGKKKPPRTRPRSGPRSPSWTSRSSSREGR
;
A
#
# COMPACT_ATOMS: atom_id res chain seq x y z
N MET A 1 7.42 -17.13 -8.79
CA MET A 1 8.87 -17.03 -8.56
C MET A 1 9.20 -16.70 -7.10
N ALA A 2 8.66 -15.62 -6.54
CA ALA A 2 8.96 -15.19 -5.15
C ALA A 2 8.82 -16.30 -4.11
N LEU A 3 7.68 -17.01 -4.05
CA LEU A 3 7.47 -18.07 -3.06
C LEU A 3 8.54 -19.17 -3.11
N ARG A 4 8.94 -19.62 -4.31
CA ARG A 4 10.00 -20.63 -4.46
C ARG A 4 11.35 -20.12 -3.94
N ALA A 5 11.69 -18.86 -4.22
CA ALA A 5 12.91 -18.26 -3.71
C ALA A 5 12.88 -18.12 -2.17
N MET A 6 11.74 -17.71 -1.60
CA MET A 6 11.54 -17.65 -0.16
C MET A 6 11.68 -19.02 0.49
N LEU A 7 11.08 -20.07 -0.09
CA LEU A 7 11.20 -21.44 0.42
C LEU A 7 12.64 -21.96 0.34
N ALA A 8 13.38 -21.69 -0.74
CA ALA A 8 14.78 -22.11 -0.84
C ALA A 8 15.67 -21.50 0.27
N VAL A 9 15.38 -20.27 0.70
CA VAL A 9 16.07 -19.62 1.83
C VAL A 9 15.69 -20.28 3.14
N VAL A 10 14.43 -20.65 3.30
CA VAL A 10 13.95 -21.36 4.51
C VAL A 10 14.52 -22.77 4.59
N ASP A 11 14.61 -23.49 3.47
CA ASP A 11 15.25 -24.81 3.40
C ASP A 11 16.74 -24.75 3.75
N ALA A 12 17.39 -23.60 3.50
CA ALA A 12 18.77 -23.33 3.91
C ALA A 12 18.91 -22.87 5.38
N GLY A 13 17.81 -22.81 6.14
CA GLY A 13 17.78 -22.40 7.55
C GLY A 13 17.68 -20.88 7.78
N GLY A 14 17.47 -20.10 6.72
CA GLY A 14 17.25 -18.66 6.80
C GLY A 14 15.77 -18.26 6.89
N GLN A 15 15.53 -16.96 7.03
CA GLN A 15 14.20 -16.34 6.98
C GLN A 15 14.07 -15.50 5.71
N ALA A 16 12.86 -15.44 5.16
CA ALA A 16 12.53 -14.59 4.05
C ALA A 16 11.47 -13.55 4.43
N ALA A 17 11.60 -12.33 3.93
CA ALA A 17 10.64 -11.26 4.13
C ALA A 17 10.05 -10.80 2.78
N MET A 18 8.75 -10.53 2.74
CA MET A 18 8.07 -9.91 1.61
C MET A 18 7.46 -8.57 2.04
N LEU A 19 7.91 -7.48 1.42
CA LEU A 19 7.37 -6.15 1.61
C LEU A 19 6.32 -5.84 0.57
N ALA A 20 5.11 -5.55 1.03
CA ALA A 20 4.00 -5.07 0.21
C ALA A 20 3.77 -3.56 0.44
N PRO A 21 3.30 -2.82 -0.57
CA PRO A 21 3.19 -1.36 -0.48
C PRO A 21 1.97 -0.88 0.30
N THR A 22 1.01 -1.77 0.57
CA THR A 22 -0.19 -1.48 1.37
C THR A 22 -0.54 -2.67 2.27
N GLU A 23 -1.28 -2.42 3.35
CA GLU A 23 -1.73 -3.48 4.24
C GLU A 23 -2.69 -4.47 3.56
N VAL A 24 -3.52 -3.98 2.63
CA VAL A 24 -4.43 -4.83 1.84
C VAL A 24 -3.62 -5.82 1.01
N LEU A 25 -2.57 -5.36 0.33
CA LEU A 25 -1.69 -6.24 -0.44
C LEU A 25 -0.90 -7.19 0.47
N ALA A 26 -0.42 -6.73 1.63
CA ALA A 26 0.25 -7.59 2.60
C ALA A 26 -0.67 -8.75 3.06
N GLN A 27 -1.94 -8.45 3.35
CA GLN A 27 -2.94 -9.45 3.73
C GLN A 27 -3.27 -10.41 2.58
N GLN A 28 -3.38 -9.89 1.35
CA GLN A 28 -3.62 -10.72 0.16
C GLN A 28 -2.46 -11.66 -0.12
N HIS A 29 -1.22 -11.17 -0.03
CA HIS A 29 -0.01 -11.99 -0.15
C HIS A 29 0.08 -13.03 0.95
N HIS A 30 -0.18 -12.64 2.21
CA HIS A 30 -0.21 -13.58 3.34
C HIS A 30 -1.20 -14.72 3.11
N ARG A 31 -2.42 -14.39 2.70
CA ARG A 31 -3.45 -15.38 2.39
C ARG A 31 -3.03 -16.28 1.23
N SER A 32 -2.62 -15.69 0.11
CA SER A 32 -2.25 -16.43 -1.11
C SER A 32 -1.07 -17.37 -0.86
N VAL A 33 -0.04 -16.90 -0.14
CA VAL A 33 1.11 -17.72 0.23
C VAL A 33 0.70 -18.85 1.17
N THR A 34 -0.11 -18.55 2.19
CA THR A 34 -0.60 -19.58 3.13
C THR A 34 -1.44 -20.64 2.42
N GLU A 35 -2.31 -20.24 1.49
CA GLU A 35 -3.11 -21.14 0.66
C GLU A 35 -2.23 -22.00 -0.25
N MET A 36 -1.21 -21.41 -0.90
CA MET A 36 -0.26 -22.13 -1.77
C MET A 36 0.61 -23.13 -1.01
N MET A 37 0.95 -22.85 0.25
CA MET A 37 1.67 -23.81 1.11
C MET A 37 0.79 -24.96 1.62
N GLY A 38 -0.54 -24.85 1.44
CA GLY A 38 -1.50 -25.82 1.92
C GLY A 38 -1.73 -25.75 3.43
N SER A 39 -2.88 -26.28 3.87
CA SER A 39 -3.22 -26.46 5.27
C SER A 39 -2.55 -27.72 5.84
N SER A 40 -1.23 -27.83 5.77
CA SER A 40 -0.50 -28.81 6.60
C SER A 40 0.09 -28.05 7.80
N PRO A 41 -0.71 -27.89 8.88
CA PRO A 41 -0.19 -27.39 10.14
C PRO A 41 0.70 -28.48 10.73
N LYS A 42 1.99 -28.43 10.40
CA LYS A 42 2.98 -29.47 10.74
C LYS A 42 2.79 -30.72 9.86
N GLY A 43 3.90 -31.23 9.34
CA GLY A 43 3.98 -31.80 8.00
C GLY A 43 3.23 -33.08 7.67
N ASP A 44 2.91 -33.19 6.37
CA ASP A 44 2.61 -34.37 5.56
C ASP A 44 2.11 -33.84 4.19
N ALA A 45 2.66 -34.14 3.01
CA ALA A 45 3.19 -35.38 2.49
C ALA A 45 4.33 -35.09 1.48
N ARG A 46 5.57 -35.14 1.95
CA ARG A 46 6.85 -35.33 1.21
C ARG A 46 8.01 -35.10 2.20
N GLY A 47 8.12 -35.94 3.23
CA GLY A 47 9.36 -36.11 4.01
C GLY A 47 9.94 -34.92 4.79
N ALA A 48 9.28 -33.76 4.87
CA ALA A 48 9.70 -32.65 5.72
C ALA A 48 8.72 -32.49 6.89
N GLU A 49 9.16 -32.85 8.09
CA GLU A 49 8.39 -32.73 9.35
C GLU A 49 8.13 -31.26 9.79
N THR A 50 8.61 -30.28 9.04
CA THR A 50 8.63 -28.86 9.38
C THR A 50 7.86 -28.04 8.36
N GLY A 51 6.57 -27.83 8.59
CA GLY A 51 5.83 -26.78 7.89
C GLY A 51 6.36 -25.40 8.28
N THR A 52 6.71 -24.57 7.30
CA THR A 52 7.20 -23.21 7.53
C THR A 52 6.06 -22.29 7.99
N LYS A 53 6.24 -21.60 9.11
CA LYS A 53 5.29 -20.59 9.61
C LYS A 53 5.39 -19.32 8.76
N VAL A 54 4.25 -18.84 8.26
CA VAL A 54 4.11 -17.55 7.56
C VAL A 54 3.43 -16.54 8.47
N VAL A 55 4.15 -15.47 8.82
CA VAL A 55 3.67 -14.42 9.74
C VAL A 55 3.34 -13.14 8.96
N LEU A 56 2.25 -12.48 9.35
CA LEU A 56 1.90 -11.14 8.87
C LEU A 56 2.39 -10.08 9.86
N LEU A 57 3.03 -9.02 9.37
CA LEU A 57 3.41 -7.84 10.16
C LEU A 57 2.99 -6.53 9.47
N THR A 58 1.93 -5.89 9.99
CA THR A 58 1.45 -4.58 9.50
C THR A 58 1.41 -3.53 10.62
N GLY A 59 1.22 -2.26 10.24
CA GLY A 59 1.16 -1.14 11.18
C GLY A 59 -0.11 -1.17 12.04
N SER A 60 -1.21 -1.65 11.48
CA SER A 60 -2.53 -1.76 12.12
C SER A 60 -2.71 -2.91 13.11
N MET A 61 -1.72 -3.79 13.28
CA MET A 61 -1.83 -4.93 14.20
C MET A 61 -1.98 -4.47 15.66
N GLY A 62 -2.91 -5.12 16.37
CA GLY A 62 -3.04 -4.97 17.82
C GLY A 62 -1.76 -5.37 18.56
N ALA A 63 -1.51 -4.74 19.71
CA ALA A 63 -0.26 -4.88 20.45
C ALA A 63 0.11 -6.32 20.84
N ALA A 64 -0.87 -7.19 21.11
CA ALA A 64 -0.62 -8.59 21.42
C ALA A 64 -0.13 -9.37 20.18
N ALA A 65 -0.87 -9.30 19.07
CA ALA A 65 -0.51 -9.97 17.82
C ALA A 65 0.85 -9.47 17.29
N ARG A 66 1.09 -8.16 17.37
CA ARG A 66 2.38 -7.58 16.97
C ARG A 66 3.54 -8.10 17.82
N ARG A 67 3.36 -8.20 19.15
CA ARG A 67 4.39 -8.78 20.03
C ARG A 67 4.69 -10.23 19.68
N GLN A 68 3.66 -11.04 19.42
CA GLN A 68 3.85 -12.43 19.01
C GLN A 68 4.63 -12.53 17.70
N ALA A 69 4.25 -11.74 16.68
CA ALA A 69 4.97 -11.70 15.42
C ALA A 69 6.45 -11.35 15.62
N LEU A 70 6.77 -10.32 16.42
CA LEU A 70 8.16 -9.95 16.70
C LEU A 70 8.95 -11.06 17.41
N LEU A 71 8.30 -11.82 18.30
CA LEU A 71 8.93 -12.98 18.95
C LEU A 71 9.19 -14.10 17.94
N ASP A 72 8.22 -14.41 17.08
CA ASP A 72 8.35 -15.44 16.05
C ASP A 72 9.51 -15.12 15.08
N LEU A 73 9.69 -13.84 14.76
CA LEU A 73 10.80 -13.35 13.94
C LEU A 73 12.16 -13.55 14.63
N ALA A 74 12.26 -13.17 15.90
CA ALA A 74 13.51 -13.20 16.67
C ALA A 74 13.94 -14.63 17.06
N THR A 75 12.99 -15.56 17.17
CA THR A 75 13.22 -16.97 17.56
C THR A 75 13.36 -17.92 16.38
N ALA A 76 13.35 -17.39 15.14
CA ALA A 76 13.34 -18.17 13.90
C ALA A 76 12.12 -19.10 13.71
N GLU A 77 11.06 -18.95 14.52
CA GLU A 77 9.82 -19.70 14.28
C GLU A 77 9.14 -19.30 12.97
N ALA A 78 9.24 -18.02 12.59
CA ALA A 78 8.72 -17.52 11.32
C ALA A 78 9.77 -17.68 10.21
N GLY A 79 9.62 -18.67 9.33
CA GLY A 79 10.48 -18.79 8.16
C GLY A 79 10.13 -17.79 7.06
N ILE A 80 8.86 -17.40 6.93
CA ILE A 80 8.43 -16.36 5.98
C ILE A 80 7.66 -15.27 6.73
N VAL A 81 7.96 -14.02 6.43
CA VAL A 81 7.27 -12.86 6.98
C VAL A 81 6.77 -11.99 5.86
N ILE A 82 5.50 -11.62 5.89
CA ILE A 82 4.87 -10.75 4.90
C ILE A 82 4.40 -9.50 5.64
N GLY A 83 4.67 -8.32 5.11
CA GLY A 83 4.36 -7.10 5.82
C GLY A 83 4.51 -5.85 5.00
N THR A 84 4.29 -4.72 5.65
CA THR A 84 4.52 -3.39 5.04
C THR A 84 5.88 -2.86 5.46
N HIS A 85 6.08 -1.54 5.32
CA HIS A 85 7.17 -0.80 5.95
C HIS A 85 7.28 -1.02 7.48
N ALA A 86 6.30 -1.65 8.13
CA ALA A 86 6.47 -2.10 9.51
C ALA A 86 7.67 -3.04 9.71
N LEU A 87 8.08 -3.79 8.68
CA LEU A 87 9.20 -4.73 8.72
C LEU A 87 10.57 -4.06 8.81
N ILE A 88 10.70 -2.81 8.37
CA ILE A 88 11.97 -2.08 8.36
C ILE A 88 12.19 -1.26 9.65
N GLU A 89 11.20 -1.17 10.53
CA GLU A 89 11.33 -0.46 11.80
C GLU A 89 12.46 -1.04 12.67
N ASP A 90 13.13 -0.20 13.45
CA ASP A 90 14.31 -0.57 14.28
C ASP A 90 14.02 -1.71 15.27
N LYS A 91 12.78 -1.78 15.77
CA LYS A 91 12.35 -2.81 16.71
C LYS A 91 12.18 -4.21 16.10
N VAL A 92 12.17 -4.32 14.77
CA VAL A 92 12.05 -5.60 14.08
C VAL A 92 13.42 -6.23 13.94
N ARG A 93 13.62 -7.38 14.60
CA ARG A 93 14.84 -8.18 14.52
C ARG A 93 14.51 -9.55 13.97
N PHE A 94 15.23 -9.94 12.93
CA PHE A 94 15.21 -11.30 12.40
C PHE A 94 16.31 -12.10 13.08
N HIS A 95 16.10 -13.40 13.24
CA HIS A 95 17.15 -14.30 13.66
C HIS A 95 18.22 -14.47 12.57
N ASP A 96 17.78 -14.70 11.33
CA ASP A 96 18.68 -14.83 10.17
C ASP A 96 17.96 -14.50 8.85
N LEU A 97 17.92 -13.22 8.48
CA LEU A 97 17.27 -12.77 7.24
C LEU A 97 18.17 -13.04 6.02
N GLY A 98 17.75 -13.96 5.15
CA GLY A 98 18.49 -14.36 3.95
C GLY A 98 17.96 -13.78 2.63
N LEU A 99 16.67 -13.44 2.57
CA LEU A 99 16.05 -12.88 1.36
C LEU A 99 14.98 -11.85 1.71
N VAL A 100 14.98 -10.76 0.94
CA VAL A 100 13.92 -9.77 0.93
C VAL A 100 13.31 -9.68 -0.45
N VAL A 101 12.00 -9.89 -0.54
CA VAL A 101 11.18 -9.66 -1.72
C VAL A 101 10.45 -8.33 -1.54
N VAL A 102 10.55 -7.43 -2.52
CA VAL A 102 9.82 -6.15 -2.51
C VAL A 102 8.82 -6.18 -3.65
N ASP A 103 7.53 -6.04 -3.34
CA ASP A 103 6.46 -5.95 -4.31
C ASP A 103 6.10 -4.48 -4.59
N GLU A 104 5.97 -4.14 -5.88
CA GLU A 104 5.63 -2.83 -6.41
C GLU A 104 6.45 -1.67 -5.83
N GLN A 105 7.74 -1.63 -6.21
CA GLN A 105 8.81 -0.84 -5.58
C GLN A 105 8.70 0.70 -5.66
N HIS A 106 7.61 1.29 -6.14
CA HIS A 106 7.57 2.73 -6.51
C HIS A 106 7.75 3.68 -5.32
N ARG A 107 7.59 3.17 -4.09
CA ARG A 107 7.74 3.91 -2.83
C ARG A 107 8.91 3.44 -1.97
N PHE A 108 9.69 2.47 -2.45
CA PHE A 108 10.83 1.91 -1.73
C PHE A 108 12.13 2.50 -2.29
N GLY A 109 12.57 3.60 -1.67
CA GLY A 109 13.81 4.32 -1.96
C GLY A 109 15.05 3.68 -1.33
N VAL A 110 16.19 4.35 -1.53
CA VAL A 110 17.54 3.88 -1.16
C VAL A 110 17.67 3.59 0.34
N GLU A 111 17.16 4.48 1.20
CA GLU A 111 17.28 4.39 2.67
C GLU A 111 16.67 3.10 3.25
N GLN A 112 15.60 2.59 2.65
CA GLN A 112 14.92 1.39 3.13
C GLN A 112 15.69 0.12 2.76
N ARG A 113 16.49 0.16 1.68
CA ARG A 113 17.42 -0.92 1.33
C ARG A 113 18.57 -0.99 2.34
N ASP A 114 19.09 0.16 2.75
CA ASP A 114 20.15 0.22 3.77
C ASP A 114 19.65 -0.29 5.12
N ALA A 115 18.40 0.05 5.50
CA ALA A 115 17.76 -0.48 6.69
C ALA A 115 17.60 -2.02 6.67
N LEU A 116 17.44 -2.62 5.48
CA LEU A 116 17.35 -4.08 5.32
C LEU A 116 18.72 -4.76 5.30
N ARG A 117 19.75 -4.11 4.74
CA ARG A 117 21.13 -4.63 4.71
C ARG A 117 21.68 -4.91 6.11
N GLY A 118 21.27 -4.14 7.12
CA GLY A 118 21.69 -4.29 8.51
C GLY A 118 20.86 -5.27 9.35
N LYS A 119 19.80 -5.88 8.81
CA LYS A 119 18.88 -6.75 9.59
C LYS A 119 19.26 -8.23 9.61
N GLY A 120 20.18 -8.66 8.76
CA GLY A 120 20.73 -10.03 8.74
C GLY A 120 22.18 -10.08 9.21
N LYS A 121 22.69 -11.29 9.51
CA LYS A 121 24.12 -11.49 9.82
C LYS A 121 25.00 -11.16 8.60
N GLN A 122 24.49 -11.49 7.42
CA GLN A 122 25.00 -11.02 6.14
C GLN A 122 23.91 -10.18 5.44
N PRO A 123 24.28 -9.30 4.51
CA PRO A 123 23.30 -8.58 3.70
C PRO A 123 22.39 -9.58 2.97
N PRO A 124 21.06 -9.52 3.15
CA PRO A 124 20.15 -10.45 2.50
C PRO A 124 20.14 -10.24 0.99
N HIS A 125 19.80 -11.31 0.26
CA HIS A 125 19.47 -11.18 -1.16
C HIS A 125 18.25 -10.28 -1.33
N LEU A 126 18.22 -9.48 -2.40
CA LEU A 126 17.12 -8.57 -2.69
C LEU A 126 16.48 -8.95 -4.03
N LEU A 127 15.20 -9.32 -3.99
CA LEU A 127 14.37 -9.53 -5.17
C LEU A 127 13.33 -8.41 -5.25
N VAL A 128 13.40 -7.62 -6.31
CA VAL A 128 12.41 -6.58 -6.59
C VAL A 128 11.44 -7.08 -7.65
N MET A 129 10.14 -6.92 -7.38
CA MET A 129 9.07 -7.21 -8.32
C MET A 129 8.25 -5.94 -8.59
N THR A 130 7.89 -5.71 -9.84
CA THR A 130 6.96 -4.65 -10.24
C THR A 130 6.22 -5.07 -11.49
N ALA A 131 4.92 -4.77 -11.53
CA ALA A 131 4.08 -5.00 -12.70
C ALA A 131 4.22 -3.86 -13.73
N THR A 132 4.61 -2.66 -13.29
CA THR A 132 4.80 -1.54 -14.21
C THR A 132 6.21 -1.56 -14.80
N PRO A 133 6.37 -1.51 -16.13
CA PRO A 133 7.68 -1.41 -16.73
C PRO A 133 8.38 -0.13 -16.25
N ILE A 134 9.42 -0.28 -15.44
CA ILE A 134 10.28 0.85 -15.06
C ILE A 134 11.18 1.14 -16.27
N PRO A 135 11.19 2.37 -16.80
CA PRO A 135 12.06 2.72 -17.91
C PRO A 135 13.51 2.35 -17.58
N ARG A 136 14.20 1.66 -18.49
CA ARG A 136 15.56 1.14 -18.25
C ARG A 136 16.53 2.21 -17.75
N THR A 137 16.39 3.45 -18.22
CA THR A 137 17.20 4.60 -17.79
C THR A 137 16.93 5.02 -16.34
N VAL A 138 15.69 4.89 -15.86
CA VAL A 138 15.33 5.09 -14.45
C VAL A 138 15.83 3.91 -13.61
N ALA A 139 15.74 2.69 -14.15
CA ALA A 139 16.29 1.51 -13.48
C ALA A 139 17.81 1.61 -13.29
N MET A 140 18.57 2.05 -14.29
CA MET A 140 20.03 2.22 -14.16
C MET A 140 20.44 3.33 -13.19
N THR A 141 19.62 4.36 -12.98
CA THR A 141 19.95 5.49 -12.10
C THR A 141 19.49 5.28 -10.66
N VAL A 142 18.30 4.71 -10.45
CA VAL A 142 17.73 4.48 -9.11
C VAL A 142 18.09 3.08 -8.56
N PHE A 143 18.30 2.12 -9.46
CA PHE A 143 18.50 0.70 -9.18
C PHE A 143 19.77 0.15 -9.84
N GLY A 144 20.76 1.00 -10.14
CA GLY A 144 21.96 0.66 -10.93
C GLY A 144 22.83 -0.50 -10.41
N ASP A 145 22.50 -1.04 -9.24
CA ASP A 145 23.08 -2.24 -8.64
C ASP A 145 22.26 -3.53 -8.85
N LEU A 146 21.09 -3.46 -9.53
CA LEU A 146 20.16 -4.57 -9.71
C LEU A 146 20.22 -5.13 -11.15
N GLU A 147 20.40 -6.45 -11.25
CA GLU A 147 20.19 -7.17 -12.51
C GLU A 147 18.69 -7.20 -12.83
N THR A 148 18.32 -6.83 -14.07
CA THR A 148 16.92 -6.73 -14.48
C THR A 148 16.50 -7.96 -15.27
N SER A 149 15.43 -8.63 -14.83
CA SER A 149 14.76 -9.70 -15.57
C SER A 149 13.34 -9.25 -15.94
N VAL A 150 12.93 -9.52 -17.19
CA VAL A 150 11.61 -9.12 -17.73
C VAL A 150 10.81 -10.37 -18.08
N LEU A 151 9.57 -10.43 -17.58
CA LEU A 151 8.57 -11.41 -17.97
C LEU A 151 7.53 -10.69 -18.85
N ASP A 152 7.68 -10.77 -20.17
CA ASP A 152 6.85 -10.08 -21.16
C ASP A 152 5.67 -10.90 -21.69
N GLN A 153 5.60 -12.19 -21.33
CA GLN A 153 4.55 -13.09 -21.75
C GLN A 153 3.31 -12.98 -20.86
N LEU A 154 2.14 -12.87 -21.51
CA LEU A 154 0.85 -12.90 -20.85
C LEU A 154 0.48 -14.35 -20.48
N PRO A 155 -0.13 -14.60 -19.30
CA PRO A 155 -0.70 -15.90 -19.00
C PRO A 155 -1.71 -16.33 -20.08
N ALA A 156 -1.72 -17.62 -20.41
CA ALA A 156 -2.65 -18.17 -21.38
C ALA A 156 -4.11 -17.88 -20.96
N GLY A 157 -4.95 -17.50 -21.94
CA GLY A 157 -6.37 -17.20 -21.71
C GLY A 157 -6.68 -15.76 -21.28
N ARG A 158 -5.69 -14.85 -21.23
CA ARG A 158 -5.97 -13.44 -20.95
C ARG A 158 -6.55 -12.73 -22.18
N SER A 159 -7.85 -12.40 -22.12
CA SER A 159 -8.50 -11.57 -23.14
C SER A 159 -7.97 -10.13 -23.13
N PRO A 160 -7.74 -9.52 -24.30
CA PRO A 160 -7.36 -8.11 -24.39
C PRO A 160 -8.40 -7.20 -23.74
N ILE A 161 -7.94 -6.14 -23.07
CA ILE A 161 -8.82 -5.12 -22.49
C ILE A 161 -9.15 -4.09 -23.58
N ALA A 162 -10.44 -3.92 -23.89
CA ALA A 162 -10.90 -2.83 -24.74
C ALA A 162 -10.86 -1.51 -23.95
N SER A 163 -10.01 -0.58 -24.38
CA SER A 163 -9.81 0.72 -23.73
C SER A 163 -10.40 1.84 -24.58
N HIS A 164 -11.17 2.74 -23.95
CA HIS A 164 -11.80 3.87 -24.62
C HIS A 164 -11.48 5.18 -23.87
N VAL A 165 -11.18 6.23 -24.62
CA VAL A 165 -11.00 7.60 -24.08
C VAL A 165 -12.29 8.37 -24.29
N VAL A 166 -12.85 8.91 -23.21
CA VAL A 166 -14.10 9.69 -23.24
C VAL A 166 -13.78 11.18 -23.04
N PRO A 167 -13.90 12.02 -24.08
CA PRO A 167 -13.68 13.46 -23.96
C PRO A 167 -14.91 14.12 -23.31
N ALA A 168 -15.00 14.06 -21.99
CA ALA A 168 -16.16 14.53 -21.23
C ALA A 168 -16.41 16.05 -21.38
N ALA A 169 -15.36 16.85 -21.54
CA ALA A 169 -15.46 18.30 -21.71
C ALA A 169 -16.07 18.69 -23.07
N ASP A 170 -15.62 18.06 -24.15
CA ASP A 170 -16.06 18.40 -25.51
C ASP A 170 -17.37 17.69 -25.90
N LYS A 171 -17.62 16.50 -25.33
CA LYS A 171 -18.77 15.65 -25.68
C LYS A 171 -19.44 15.06 -24.42
N PRO A 172 -20.25 15.86 -23.70
CA PRO A 172 -20.92 15.39 -22.47
C PRO A 172 -21.81 14.16 -22.65
N HIS A 173 -22.41 13.98 -23.83
CA HIS A 173 -23.24 12.82 -24.15
C HIS A 173 -22.45 11.49 -24.15
N PHE A 174 -21.15 11.51 -24.46
CA PHE A 174 -20.31 10.30 -24.37
C PHE A 174 -20.05 9.89 -22.92
N LEU A 175 -19.99 10.85 -21.99
CA LEU A 175 -19.91 10.54 -20.56
C LEU A 175 -21.20 9.87 -20.07
N ALA A 176 -22.37 10.38 -20.49
CA ALA A 176 -23.64 9.75 -20.16
C ALA A 176 -23.72 8.30 -20.69
N ARG A 177 -23.28 8.07 -21.94
CA ARG A 177 -23.21 6.73 -22.52
C ARG A 177 -22.23 5.81 -21.79
N ALA A 178 -21.08 6.32 -21.34
CA ALA A 178 -20.13 5.53 -20.54
C ALA A 178 -20.76 5.05 -19.22
N TRP A 179 -21.54 5.92 -18.55
CA TRP A 179 -22.27 5.54 -17.34
C TRP A 179 -23.39 4.54 -17.58
N GLU A 180 -24.11 4.66 -18.69
CA GLU A 180 -25.08 3.63 -19.09
C GLU A 180 -24.41 2.28 -19.33
N ARG A 181 -23.26 2.26 -20.01
CA ARG A 181 -22.50 1.03 -20.23
C ARG A 181 -22.08 0.38 -18.90
N VAL A 182 -21.64 1.17 -17.93
CA VAL A 182 -21.34 0.68 -16.57
C VAL A 182 -22.59 0.07 -15.93
N ARG A 183 -23.75 0.72 -16.02
CA ARG A 183 -25.00 0.19 -15.48
C ARG A 183 -25.43 -1.12 -16.15
N GLU A 184 -25.28 -1.23 -17.47
CA GLU A 184 -25.56 -2.47 -18.21
C GLU A 184 -24.70 -3.63 -17.71
N GLU A 185 -23.39 -3.40 -17.54
CA GLU A 185 -22.46 -4.43 -17.05
C GLU A 185 -22.79 -4.85 -15.61
N VAL A 186 -23.10 -3.90 -14.74
CA VAL A 186 -23.51 -4.19 -13.36
C VAL A 186 -24.85 -4.93 -13.32
N ALA A 187 -25.80 -4.57 -14.17
CA ALA A 187 -27.09 -5.29 -14.29
C ALA A 187 -26.91 -6.73 -14.77
N ASN A 188 -25.88 -7.00 -15.57
CA ASN A 188 -25.49 -8.34 -16.00
C ASN A 188 -24.73 -9.13 -14.92
N GLY A 189 -24.56 -8.58 -13.71
CA GLY A 189 -23.87 -9.23 -12.60
C GLY A 189 -22.34 -9.03 -12.59
N HIS A 190 -21.80 -8.18 -13.47
CA HIS A 190 -20.38 -7.83 -13.44
C HIS A 190 -20.08 -6.73 -12.41
N GLN A 191 -18.80 -6.53 -12.12
CA GLN A 191 -18.32 -5.49 -11.21
C GLN A 191 -17.75 -4.31 -12.00
N ALA A 192 -17.96 -3.09 -11.49
CA ALA A 192 -17.39 -1.87 -12.03
C ALA A 192 -16.56 -1.15 -10.96
N TYR A 193 -15.40 -0.64 -11.35
CA TYR A 193 -14.54 0.18 -10.51
C TYR A 193 -14.55 1.61 -11.02
N VAL A 194 -14.82 2.56 -10.12
CA VAL A 194 -14.77 4.00 -10.40
C VAL A 194 -13.69 4.63 -9.53
N VAL A 195 -12.69 5.23 -10.17
CA VAL A 195 -11.59 5.91 -9.48
C VAL A 195 -11.80 7.41 -9.58
N CYS A 196 -12.16 8.04 -8.47
CA CYS A 196 -12.28 9.49 -8.36
C CYS A 196 -11.04 10.03 -7.62
N PRO A 197 -10.26 10.95 -8.22
CA PRO A 197 -9.16 11.58 -7.51
C PRO A 197 -9.71 12.36 -6.30
N ARG A 198 -9.01 12.25 -5.16
CA ARG A 198 -9.44 12.91 -3.90
C ARG A 198 -9.37 14.44 -3.97
N ILE A 199 -8.65 14.97 -4.95
CA ILE A 199 -8.52 16.40 -5.23
C ILE A 199 -9.14 16.59 -6.62
N GLY A 200 -10.27 17.28 -6.67
CA GLY A 200 -10.76 17.88 -7.90
C GLY A 200 -10.22 19.31 -7.98
N ASP A 201 -10.01 19.78 -9.21
CA ASP A 201 -10.11 21.21 -9.45
C ASP A 201 -11.59 21.58 -9.28
N GLU A 202 -11.88 22.54 -8.41
CA GLU A 202 -13.20 23.06 -7.98
C GLU A 202 -13.85 22.41 -6.76
N GLU A 203 -13.46 22.89 -5.57
CA GLU A 203 -14.41 23.40 -4.58
C GLU A 203 -13.86 24.72 -4.00
N ASP A 204 -14.61 25.80 -4.21
CA ASP A 204 -14.48 27.07 -3.50
C ASP A 204 -14.66 26.79 -2.00
N ASP A 205 -13.56 26.72 -1.25
CA ASP A 205 -13.57 26.47 0.19
C ASP A 205 -14.21 27.67 0.93
N PRO A 206 -15.45 27.57 1.47
CA PRO A 206 -16.07 28.69 2.16
C PRO A 206 -15.39 28.99 3.50
N LYS A 207 -14.45 28.14 3.96
CA LYS A 207 -13.73 28.33 5.23
C LYS A 207 -12.46 29.19 5.13
N LYS A 208 -12.15 29.77 3.96
CA LYS A 208 -11.07 30.76 3.81
C LYS A 208 -11.52 32.23 3.76
N SER A 209 -12.74 32.55 4.21
CA SER A 209 -13.21 33.94 4.35
C SER A 209 -12.95 34.57 5.74
N GLY A 210 -11.99 34.05 6.51
CA GLY A 210 -11.73 34.49 7.88
C GLY A 210 -10.27 34.83 8.16
N LYS A 211 -9.77 35.95 7.62
CA LYS A 211 -8.67 36.77 8.19
C LYS A 211 -8.42 38.02 7.33
N LYS A 212 -9.31 39.02 7.45
CA LYS A 212 -8.98 40.40 7.06
C LYS A 212 -7.89 40.89 8.02
N LYS A 213 -6.72 41.27 7.47
CA LYS A 213 -5.64 41.95 8.19
C LYS A 213 -6.19 43.20 8.90
N PRO A 214 -5.76 43.51 10.14
CA PRO A 214 -6.22 44.73 10.80
C PRO A 214 -5.59 45.95 10.10
N PRO A 215 -6.36 47.03 9.85
CA PRO A 215 -5.79 48.25 9.28
C PRO A 215 -4.99 49.02 10.32
N ARG A 216 -3.89 49.64 9.86
CA ARG A 216 -2.99 50.49 10.65
C ARG A 216 -3.74 51.69 11.23
N THR A 217 -3.49 51.96 12.51
CA THR A 217 -4.03 53.08 13.29
C THR A 217 -3.48 54.44 12.84
N ARG A 218 -4.35 55.45 12.74
CA ARG A 218 -4.06 56.89 12.99
C ARG A 218 -5.30 57.56 13.65
N PRO A 219 -5.13 58.65 14.43
CA PRO A 219 -5.97 58.91 15.60
C PRO A 219 -7.07 60.00 15.44
N ARG A 220 -8.12 59.83 16.27
CA ARG A 220 -9.07 60.78 16.92
C ARG A 220 -9.76 61.89 16.10
N SER A 221 -11.10 61.91 16.13
CA SER A 221 -11.93 63.02 16.65
C SER A 221 -13.45 62.72 16.64
N GLY A 222 -14.15 63.09 17.74
CA GLY A 222 -15.54 63.60 17.77
C GLY A 222 -16.74 62.65 17.63
N PRO A 223 -17.95 63.00 18.15
CA PRO A 223 -18.82 62.03 18.84
C PRO A 223 -20.27 61.83 18.28
N ARG A 224 -20.99 60.87 18.90
CA ARG A 224 -22.47 60.62 19.00
C ARG A 224 -23.14 59.83 17.84
N SER A 225 -23.61 58.57 17.99
CA SER A 225 -24.78 57.96 18.72
C SER A 225 -26.04 57.81 17.83
N PRO A 226 -27.02 56.90 18.07
CA PRO A 226 -27.01 55.56 18.69
C PRO A 226 -27.88 54.50 17.92
N SER A 227 -27.99 53.29 18.51
CA SER A 227 -29.13 52.33 18.44
C SER A 227 -29.18 51.38 17.22
N TRP A 228 -29.55 50.09 17.31
CA TRP A 228 -30.42 49.35 18.23
C TRP A 228 -29.94 47.91 18.49
N THR A 229 -30.19 47.43 19.71
CA THR A 229 -30.12 46.02 20.14
C THR A 229 -31.49 45.35 20.05
N SER A 230 -31.55 44.09 19.63
CA SER A 230 -32.30 43.02 20.30
C SER A 230 -31.91 41.67 19.66
N ARG A 231 -31.16 40.82 20.36
CA ARG A 231 -31.50 39.88 21.45
C ARG A 231 -32.10 38.57 20.92
N SER A 232 -31.35 37.53 21.19
CA SER A 232 -31.58 36.10 20.99
C SER A 232 -32.75 35.55 21.80
N SER A 233 -33.33 34.44 21.33
CA SER A 233 -33.60 33.28 22.18
C SER A 233 -33.81 32.04 21.34
N SER A 234 -32.98 31.02 21.60
CA SER A 234 -33.23 29.62 21.29
C SER A 234 -34.58 29.15 21.85
N ARG A 235 -35.18 28.14 21.21
CA ARG A 235 -35.65 26.95 21.92
C ARG A 235 -35.81 25.75 20.98
N GLU A 236 -35.32 24.64 21.53
CA GLU A 236 -35.30 23.26 21.07
C GLU A 236 -36.70 22.62 20.91
N GLY A 237 -36.77 21.59 20.06
CA GLY A 237 -37.54 20.37 20.35
C GLY A 237 -38.63 19.99 19.35
N ARG A 238 -38.34 19.06 18.44
CA ARG A 238 -38.62 17.62 18.59
C ARG A 238 -38.10 16.85 17.37
#